data_AF-A0A1Q9D609-F1
#
_entry.id   AF-A0A1Q9D609-F1
#
_cell.length_a   1.000
_cell.length_b   1.000
_cell.length_c   1.000
_cell.angle_alpha   90.00
_cell.angle_beta   90.00
_cell.angle_gamma   90.00
#
_symmetry.space_group_name_H-M   'P 1'
#
loop_
_entity.id
_entity.type
_entity.pdbx_description
1 polymer ?
#
loop_
_entity_poly.entity_id
_entity_poly.type
_entity_poly.pdbx_seq_one_letter_code
_entity_poly.pdbx_strand_id
1 'polypeptide(L)'
;MPRASSRCPVLLGLLALACLSRPSPSPAAFAAISPISEGSNVPSVTFKTRTRTEEKVENPFDWKDLTSEELFKGKRVVVFALPGAFTPTCSSTHLPGYENKYDEIKALGIDEVYCLSVNDAFVMRQWGLGQGLEEDKTPGSLGFRKVKLLPDGACLFTRGMGMSCVWDSERGFGERSWRYSMVVNDMKVEKLFMEPNAVQNSGPDPFEAGAPQARLKERWLLVGLLVIAAGIAFYWAEEAPETGCCSEGPWTSVKTGVSQGITLSTRFEVFSMVMLASYTANLATMLVIDAQQSAGISGIKDCDPPSDICQKVCVISQQLNLVRAQHPTMDVVIFQNSGDLAQGLVDGECQAAIVPEHDVNARSDYQVGDAVFTVYVGFAARSDLINALSYHTLQLVYQGEFLASYEQFRYKMLDTCLEDSASSEDEEVQLTAVDMAGVCIVFSAFLFLGVIARFLKKAHQKVRRSSLVKAREAELQAPQKKLRQIDLEGLLLLVSAFS
;
A
#
# COMPACT_ATOMS: atom_id res chain seq x y z
N MET A 1 13.42 62.24 52.27
CA MET A 1 14.71 62.94 52.10
C MET A 1 15.81 62.05 52.69
N PRO A 2 17.01 61.93 52.09
CA PRO A 2 17.62 62.87 51.15
C PRO A 2 17.94 62.32 49.74
N ARG A 3 18.20 63.30 48.87
CA ARG A 3 18.78 63.24 47.52
C ARG A 3 20.31 63.02 47.59
N ALA A 4 20.88 62.44 46.55
CA ALA A 4 22.17 62.84 45.91
C ALA A 4 22.44 61.87 44.74
N SER A 5 22.19 62.22 43.48
CA SER A 5 23.00 63.06 42.57
C SER A 5 24.31 62.41 42.07
N SER A 6 24.26 62.01 40.80
CA SER A 6 25.26 62.24 39.74
C SER A 6 26.72 61.80 39.94
N ARG A 7 27.18 60.88 39.09
CA ARG A 7 28.26 61.08 38.10
C ARG A 7 28.51 59.80 37.29
N CYS A 8 28.20 59.82 35.99
CA CYS A 8 29.00 59.14 34.98
C CYS A 8 30.36 59.88 34.87
N PRO A 9 31.48 59.30 34.36
CA PRO A 9 31.46 58.63 33.05
C PRO A 9 32.55 57.54 32.79
N VAL A 10 32.41 56.93 31.59
CA VAL A 10 33.46 56.33 30.73
C VAL A 10 34.04 54.95 31.11
N LEU A 11 34.09 54.11 30.06
CA LEU A 11 34.90 52.90 29.84
C LEU A 11 34.28 51.53 30.17
N LEU A 12 33.28 51.11 29.39
CA LEU A 12 33.13 49.69 29.03
C LEU A 12 32.99 49.57 27.51
N GLY A 13 34.14 49.49 26.84
CA GLY A 13 34.24 48.94 25.50
C GLY A 13 34.38 47.42 25.57
N LEU A 14 33.76 46.74 24.61
CA LEU A 14 34.00 45.34 24.23
C LEU A 14 33.61 44.27 25.27
N LEU A 15 32.31 43.99 25.43
CA LEU A 15 31.81 42.63 25.79
C LEU A 15 30.27 42.46 25.74
N ALA A 16 29.55 43.20 24.88
CA ALA A 16 28.10 43.05 24.76
C ALA A 16 27.62 43.16 23.31
N LEU A 17 28.05 42.22 22.46
CA LEU A 17 27.45 42.00 21.13
C LEU A 17 27.69 40.54 20.66
N ALA A 18 27.37 39.60 21.55
CA ALA A 18 27.39 38.15 21.25
C ALA A 18 26.15 37.44 21.83
N CYS A 19 25.03 38.15 21.94
CA CYS A 19 23.74 37.60 22.33
C CYS A 19 22.66 38.44 21.67
N LEU A 20 22.27 38.06 20.44
CA LEU A 20 20.96 38.28 19.78
C LEU A 20 21.09 38.00 18.28
N SER A 21 21.44 36.75 17.97
CA SER A 21 21.16 36.13 16.67
C SER A 21 21.17 34.61 16.88
N ARG A 22 20.28 34.13 17.76
CA ARG A 22 19.81 32.75 17.62
C ARG A 22 19.02 32.74 16.31
N PRO A 23 19.43 31.96 15.29
CA PRO A 23 18.51 31.71 14.19
C PRO A 23 17.26 31.11 14.81
N SER A 24 16.10 31.69 14.51
CA SER A 24 14.82 31.02 14.69
C SER A 24 14.94 29.62 14.10
N PRO A 25 14.40 28.56 14.74
CA PRO A 25 14.34 27.27 14.07
C PRO A 25 13.58 27.51 12.76
N SER A 26 14.29 27.37 11.64
CA SER A 26 13.65 27.14 10.35
C SER A 26 12.69 25.97 10.54
N PRO A 27 11.53 25.93 9.85
CA PRO A 27 10.73 24.72 9.82
C PRO A 27 11.68 23.58 9.44
N ALA A 28 11.76 22.56 10.29
CA ALA A 28 12.71 21.48 10.13
C ALA A 28 12.60 20.95 8.71
N ALA A 29 13.68 21.10 7.94
CA ALA A 29 13.84 20.29 6.74
C ALA A 29 13.70 18.84 7.20
N PHE A 30 12.74 18.12 6.62
CA PHE A 30 12.47 16.70 6.84
C PHE A 30 13.80 15.93 6.91
N ALA A 31 14.29 15.62 8.11
CA ALA A 31 15.55 14.91 8.27
C ALA A 31 15.33 13.47 7.77
N ALA A 32 16.06 13.08 6.72
CA ALA A 32 15.95 11.75 6.16
C ALA A 32 16.45 10.70 7.16
N ILE A 33 15.68 9.62 7.31
CA ILE A 33 16.03 8.44 8.10
C ILE A 33 17.18 7.71 7.39
N SER A 34 18.22 7.32 8.13
CA SER A 34 19.44 6.71 7.58
C SER A 34 19.57 5.25 8.03
N PRO A 35 18.97 4.30 7.31
CA PRO A 35 18.95 2.89 7.70
C PRO A 35 20.30 2.21 7.50
N ILE A 36 20.52 1.11 8.24
CA ILE A 36 21.67 0.23 7.99
C ILE A 36 21.55 -0.49 6.64
N SER A 37 22.69 -0.81 6.02
CA SER A 37 22.73 -1.50 4.72
C SER A 37 22.61 -3.01 4.84
N GLU A 38 22.10 -3.66 3.80
CA GLU A 38 22.18 -5.12 3.63
C GLU A 38 23.64 -5.59 3.76
N GLY A 39 23.84 -6.72 4.45
CA GLY A 39 25.14 -7.27 4.81
C GLY A 39 25.70 -6.78 6.16
N SER A 40 25.12 -5.73 6.74
CA SER A 40 25.49 -5.25 8.09
C SER A 40 24.93 -6.16 9.18
N ASN A 41 25.59 -6.17 10.35
CA ASN A 41 25.04 -6.83 11.53
C ASN A 41 23.87 -6.01 12.09
N VAL A 42 22.84 -6.70 12.58
CA VAL A 42 21.78 -6.08 13.38
C VAL A 42 22.36 -5.52 14.69
N PRO A 43 21.74 -4.47 15.27
CA PRO A 43 22.17 -3.89 16.52
C PRO A 43 22.21 -4.93 17.65
N SER A 44 23.28 -4.92 18.46
CA SER A 44 23.32 -5.72 19.69
C SER A 44 22.61 -4.94 20.80
N VAL A 45 21.37 -5.33 21.07
CA VAL A 45 20.55 -4.76 22.15
C VAL A 45 19.89 -5.86 22.98
N THR A 46 19.43 -5.49 24.17
CA THR A 46 18.64 -6.34 25.06
C THR A 46 17.20 -5.86 25.10
N PHE A 47 16.28 -6.71 24.67
CA PHE A 47 14.84 -6.47 24.73
C PHE A 47 14.31 -6.83 26.11
N LYS A 48 13.50 -5.92 26.69
CA LYS A 48 12.79 -6.17 27.95
C LYS A 48 11.49 -6.91 27.65
N THR A 49 11.57 -8.25 27.62
CA THR A 49 10.45 -9.12 27.28
C THR A 49 9.82 -9.75 28.52
N ARG A 50 8.74 -10.49 28.30
CA ARG A 50 8.03 -11.24 29.34
C ARG A 50 7.88 -12.67 28.86
N THR A 51 8.12 -13.64 29.76
CA THR A 51 7.87 -15.06 29.49
C THR A 51 6.82 -15.60 30.43
N ARG A 52 6.02 -16.53 29.93
CA ARG A 52 4.96 -17.14 30.73
C ARG A 52 5.53 -18.01 31.85
N THR A 53 4.93 -17.93 33.04
CA THR A 53 5.27 -18.77 34.20
C THR A 53 4.17 -19.81 34.47
N GLU A 54 4.42 -20.74 35.40
CA GLU A 54 3.50 -21.84 35.74
C GLU A 54 2.32 -21.42 36.63
N GLU A 55 2.26 -20.16 37.06
CA GLU A 55 1.23 -19.69 37.99
C GLU A 55 -0.17 -19.77 37.37
N LYS A 56 -1.16 -20.17 38.17
CA LYS A 56 -2.57 -20.32 37.73
C LYS A 56 -3.35 -19.00 37.76
N VAL A 57 -2.74 -17.93 37.25
CA VAL A 57 -3.40 -16.64 37.00
C VAL A 57 -3.60 -16.46 35.49
N GLU A 58 -4.47 -15.53 35.09
CA GLU A 58 -4.82 -15.34 33.67
C GLU A 58 -3.60 -15.00 32.81
N ASN A 59 -2.71 -14.15 33.34
CA ASN A 59 -1.48 -13.71 32.69
C ASN A 59 -0.27 -13.89 33.64
N PRO A 60 0.22 -15.12 33.83
CA PRO A 60 1.36 -15.42 34.68
C PRO A 60 2.64 -15.10 33.92
N PHE A 61 3.51 -14.24 34.46
CA PHE A 61 4.72 -13.83 33.75
C PHE A 61 5.87 -13.48 34.67
N ASP A 62 7.08 -13.64 34.14
CA ASP A 62 8.31 -13.07 34.69
C ASP A 62 9.01 -12.19 33.64
N TRP A 63 9.81 -11.25 34.13
CA TRP A 63 10.68 -10.44 33.28
C TRP A 63 11.78 -11.31 32.70
N LYS A 64 11.99 -11.21 31.38
CA LYS A 64 13.09 -11.86 30.68
C LYS A 64 13.82 -10.86 29.80
N ASP A 65 15.10 -10.70 30.07
CA ASP A 65 16.02 -10.03 29.18
C ASP A 65 16.34 -10.98 28.02
N LEU A 66 16.05 -10.53 26.79
CA LEU A 66 16.30 -11.30 25.58
C LEU A 66 17.26 -10.52 24.69
N THR A 67 18.43 -11.09 24.39
CA THR A 67 19.43 -10.37 23.58
C THR A 67 19.21 -10.58 22.09
N SER A 68 19.76 -9.66 21.29
CA SER A 68 19.75 -9.80 19.83
C SER A 68 20.51 -11.05 19.39
N GLU A 69 21.57 -11.46 20.10
CA GLU A 69 22.24 -12.73 19.81
C GLU A 69 21.32 -13.94 20.03
N GLU A 70 20.52 -13.97 21.09
CA GLU A 70 19.59 -15.08 21.33
C GLU A 70 18.47 -15.19 20.27
N LEU A 71 18.07 -14.05 19.73
CA LEU A 71 17.06 -13.94 18.69
C LEU A 71 17.57 -14.33 17.30
N PHE A 72 18.79 -13.89 16.94
CA PHE A 72 19.26 -13.88 15.56
C PHE A 72 20.49 -14.75 15.27
N LYS A 73 21.29 -15.11 16.28
CA LYS A 73 22.53 -15.88 16.07
C LYS A 73 22.22 -17.33 15.71
N GLY A 74 22.87 -17.82 14.65
CA GLY A 74 22.68 -19.18 14.14
C GLY A 74 21.27 -19.48 13.63
N LYS A 75 20.44 -18.44 13.41
CA LYS A 75 19.06 -18.55 12.92
C LYS A 75 18.89 -17.67 11.69
N ARG A 76 17.95 -18.06 10.83
CA ARG A 76 17.45 -17.24 9.74
C ARG A 76 16.02 -16.83 10.05
N VAL A 77 15.78 -15.58 10.39
CA VAL A 77 14.47 -15.09 10.88
C VAL A 77 13.94 -13.96 10.01
N VAL A 78 12.63 -13.80 10.01
CA VAL A 78 11.97 -12.63 9.44
C VAL A 78 11.60 -11.69 10.57
N VAL A 79 11.93 -10.42 10.43
CA VAL A 79 11.48 -9.36 11.34
C VAL A 79 10.72 -8.34 10.53
N PHE A 80 9.49 -8.03 10.92
CA PHE A 80 8.77 -6.88 10.38
C PHE A 80 8.48 -5.90 11.50
N ALA A 81 8.76 -4.63 11.26
CA ALA A 81 8.62 -3.56 12.22
C ALA A 81 7.53 -2.59 11.77
N LEU A 82 6.81 -2.04 12.75
CA LEU A 82 5.67 -1.18 12.49
C LEU A 82 5.56 0.01 13.45
N PRO A 83 4.89 1.10 13.00
CA PRO A 83 4.71 2.34 13.75
C PRO A 83 4.16 2.17 15.17
N GLY A 84 3.18 1.29 15.36
CA GLY A 84 2.58 1.08 16.67
C GLY A 84 1.50 0.01 16.69
N ALA A 85 1.42 -0.69 17.81
CA ALA A 85 0.25 -1.49 18.17
C ALA A 85 -1.02 -0.64 18.14
N PHE A 86 -2.16 -1.27 17.80
CA PHE A 86 -3.48 -0.64 17.65
C PHE A 86 -3.61 0.44 16.56
N THR A 87 -2.59 0.64 15.72
CA THR A 87 -2.71 1.56 14.57
C THR A 87 -3.40 0.85 13.40
N PRO A 88 -4.18 1.56 12.56
CA PRO A 88 -5.13 0.90 11.66
C PRO A 88 -4.47 0.01 10.61
N THR A 89 -3.55 0.54 9.79
CA THR A 89 -2.77 -0.22 8.79
C THR A 89 -2.06 -1.44 9.39
N CYS A 90 -1.54 -1.29 10.60
CA CYS A 90 -0.80 -2.35 11.27
C CYS A 90 -1.70 -3.50 11.72
N SER A 91 -2.94 -3.18 12.09
CA SER A 91 -3.94 -4.08 12.67
C SER A 91 -4.87 -4.69 11.61
N SER A 92 -5.05 -4.04 10.46
CA SER A 92 -5.91 -4.54 9.38
C SER A 92 -5.15 -5.44 8.41
N THR A 93 -3.91 -5.10 8.05
CA THR A 93 -3.20 -5.75 6.94
C THR A 93 -1.82 -6.29 7.31
N HIS A 94 -1.02 -5.53 8.07
CA HIS A 94 0.39 -5.86 8.26
C HIS A 94 0.58 -7.14 9.10
N LEU A 95 0.19 -7.13 10.38
CA LEU A 95 0.34 -8.31 11.24
C LEU A 95 -0.50 -9.52 10.76
N PRO A 96 -1.80 -9.37 10.42
CA PRO A 96 -2.59 -10.50 9.92
C PRO A 96 -2.00 -11.14 8.65
N GLY A 97 -1.38 -10.35 7.77
CA GLY A 97 -0.73 -10.84 6.56
C GLY A 97 0.45 -11.78 6.83
N TYR A 98 1.27 -11.49 7.85
CA TYR A 98 2.38 -12.37 8.26
C TYR A 98 1.89 -13.59 9.04
N GLU A 99 0.87 -13.42 9.88
CA GLU A 99 0.28 -14.52 10.67
C GLU A 99 -0.36 -15.59 9.76
N ASN A 100 -1.14 -15.16 8.77
CA ASN A 100 -1.79 -16.07 7.82
C ASN A 100 -0.78 -16.82 6.94
N LYS A 101 0.34 -16.17 6.61
CA LYS A 101 1.42 -16.75 5.79
C LYS A 101 2.56 -17.36 6.61
N TYR A 102 2.40 -17.49 7.92
CA TYR A 102 3.47 -17.94 8.82
C TYR A 102 4.03 -19.29 8.39
N ASP A 103 3.17 -20.27 8.10
CA ASP A 103 3.57 -21.62 7.73
C ASP A 103 4.29 -21.66 6.37
N GLU A 104 3.87 -20.83 5.42
CA GLU A 104 4.56 -20.65 4.12
C GLU A 104 5.94 -20.01 4.30
N ILE A 105 6.06 -19.01 5.17
CA ILE A 105 7.33 -18.34 5.49
C ILE A 105 8.29 -19.34 6.15
N LYS A 106 7.80 -20.13 7.11
CA LYS A 106 8.57 -21.20 7.77
C LYS A 106 9.06 -22.24 6.78
N ALA A 107 8.25 -22.61 5.79
CA ALA A 107 8.63 -23.57 4.74
C ALA A 107 9.81 -23.11 3.86
N LEU A 108 10.11 -21.80 3.81
CA LEU A 108 11.26 -21.23 3.12
C LEU A 108 12.58 -21.33 3.90
N GLY A 109 12.62 -22.13 4.98
CA GLY A 109 13.78 -22.28 5.85
C GLY A 109 13.97 -21.09 6.79
N ILE A 110 12.87 -20.48 7.22
CA ILE A 110 12.86 -19.43 8.26
C ILE A 110 12.61 -20.09 9.62
N ASP A 111 13.45 -19.76 10.61
CA ASP A 111 13.38 -20.28 11.98
C ASP A 111 12.31 -19.59 12.81
N GLU A 112 12.07 -18.29 12.61
CA GLU A 112 11.04 -17.55 13.35
C GLU A 112 10.60 -16.28 12.62
N VAL A 113 9.39 -15.80 12.97
CA VAL A 113 8.87 -14.52 12.50
C VAL A 113 8.58 -13.61 13.70
N TYR A 114 9.19 -12.42 13.72
CA TYR A 114 9.02 -11.42 14.77
C TYR A 114 8.32 -10.16 14.26
N CYS A 115 7.34 -9.67 15.02
CA CYS A 115 6.72 -8.36 14.83
C CYS A 115 7.29 -7.38 15.85
N LEU A 116 8.01 -6.36 15.41
CA LEU A 116 8.66 -5.37 16.27
C LEU A 116 7.88 -4.05 16.30
N SER A 117 7.73 -3.46 17.48
CA SER A 117 7.26 -2.07 17.60
C SER A 117 7.84 -1.39 18.84
N VAL A 118 7.83 -0.05 18.84
CA VAL A 118 8.24 0.81 19.96
C VAL A 118 7.07 0.92 20.97
N ASN A 119 6.54 -0.24 21.36
CA ASN A 119 5.56 -0.39 22.41
C ASN A 119 6.13 -1.33 23.47
N ASP A 120 5.70 -1.18 24.72
CA ASP A 120 6.09 -2.07 25.79
C ASP A 120 5.43 -3.46 25.68
N ALA A 121 5.94 -4.41 26.47
CA ALA A 121 5.49 -5.80 26.44
C ALA A 121 4.02 -5.99 26.85
N PHE A 122 3.41 -5.08 27.61
CA PHE A 122 2.00 -5.17 28.01
C PHE A 122 1.10 -4.78 26.85
N VAL A 123 1.41 -3.67 26.20
CA VAL A 123 0.69 -3.19 25.02
C VAL A 123 0.81 -4.18 23.88
N MET A 124 2.01 -4.67 23.57
CA MET A 124 2.21 -5.65 22.51
C MET A 124 1.39 -6.92 22.76
N ARG A 125 1.35 -7.43 24.01
CA ARG A 125 0.53 -8.61 24.34
C ARG A 125 -0.97 -8.35 24.13
N GLN A 126 -1.50 -7.26 24.70
CA GLN A 126 -2.94 -6.99 24.58
C GLN A 126 -3.35 -6.76 23.13
N TRP A 127 -2.48 -6.12 22.34
CA TRP A 127 -2.70 -5.97 20.92
C TRP A 127 -2.73 -7.32 20.20
N GLY A 128 -1.76 -8.21 20.43
CA GLY A 128 -1.78 -9.54 19.83
C GLY A 128 -3.02 -10.36 20.16
N LEU A 129 -3.52 -10.27 21.40
CA LEU A 129 -4.81 -10.89 21.78
C LEU A 129 -5.99 -10.26 21.04
N GLY A 130 -6.04 -8.92 20.95
CA GLY A 130 -7.07 -8.21 20.19
C GLY A 130 -7.02 -8.49 18.67
N GLN A 131 -5.90 -8.99 18.16
CA GLN A 131 -5.71 -9.41 16.77
C GLN A 131 -6.05 -10.89 16.54
N GLY A 132 -6.46 -11.62 17.58
CA GLY A 132 -6.82 -13.03 17.49
C GLY A 132 -5.63 -13.99 17.42
N LEU A 133 -4.42 -13.54 17.77
CA LEU A 133 -3.24 -14.42 17.80
C LEU A 133 -3.39 -15.47 18.91
N GLU A 134 -3.03 -16.72 18.61
CA GLU A 134 -3.08 -17.81 19.60
C GLU A 134 -1.92 -17.70 20.59
N GLU A 135 -2.23 -17.44 21.87
CA GLU A 135 -1.22 -17.37 22.93
C GLU A 135 -0.63 -18.77 23.21
N ASP A 136 0.69 -18.87 23.22
CA ASP A 136 1.43 -20.03 23.66
C ASP A 136 1.47 -20.08 25.20
N LYS A 137 0.66 -20.98 25.76
CA LYS A 137 0.53 -21.14 27.21
C LYS A 137 1.62 -22.01 27.84
N THR A 138 2.64 -22.42 27.09
CA THR A 138 3.76 -23.19 27.65
C THR A 138 4.67 -22.32 28.53
N PRO A 139 5.14 -22.81 29.69
CA PRO A 139 6.09 -22.08 30.53
C PRO A 139 7.38 -21.78 29.76
N GLY A 140 7.86 -20.54 29.84
CA GLY A 140 9.03 -20.05 29.10
C GLY A 140 8.75 -19.61 27.65
N SER A 141 7.50 -19.71 27.17
CA SER A 141 7.11 -19.19 25.86
C SER A 141 7.26 -17.66 25.78
N LEU A 142 7.53 -17.17 24.57
CA LEU A 142 7.65 -15.73 24.26
C LEU A 142 6.32 -15.17 23.70
N GLY A 143 5.19 -15.52 24.34
CA GLY A 143 3.89 -14.96 24.00
C GLY A 143 3.07 -15.85 23.06
N PHE A 144 3.15 -15.64 21.75
CA PHE A 144 2.25 -16.25 20.76
C PHE A 144 2.89 -17.43 20.02
N ARG A 145 2.06 -18.35 19.50
CA ARG A 145 2.52 -19.60 18.85
C ARG A 145 3.20 -19.38 17.50
N LYS A 146 2.66 -18.49 16.69
CA LYS A 146 3.14 -18.17 15.35
C LYS A 146 3.98 -16.89 15.39
N VAL A 147 3.47 -15.77 14.91
CA VAL A 147 4.23 -14.51 14.91
C VAL A 147 4.48 -14.05 16.36
N LYS A 148 5.76 -13.91 16.73
CA LYS A 148 6.16 -13.46 18.07
C LYS A 148 6.26 -11.94 18.12
N LEU A 149 5.58 -11.33 19.08
CA LEU A 149 5.57 -9.88 19.25
C LEU A 149 6.77 -9.44 20.11
N LEU A 150 7.67 -8.66 19.52
CA LEU A 150 8.92 -8.20 20.14
C LEU A 150 8.80 -6.73 20.59
N PRO A 151 8.80 -6.45 21.90
CA PRO A 151 8.66 -5.09 22.42
C PRO A 151 10.01 -4.35 22.43
N ASP A 152 10.14 -3.31 21.61
CA ASP A 152 11.28 -2.37 21.61
C ASP A 152 10.90 -1.06 22.33
N GLY A 153 10.33 -1.16 23.53
CA GLY A 153 9.78 0.01 24.26
C GLY A 153 10.80 1.11 24.59
N ALA A 154 12.11 0.81 24.57
CA ALA A 154 13.18 1.79 24.74
C ALA A 154 13.71 2.37 23.40
N CYS A 155 13.16 1.92 22.27
CA CYS A 155 13.57 2.28 20.90
C CYS A 155 15.07 2.04 20.66
N LEU A 156 15.67 1.03 21.29
CA LEU A 156 17.12 0.78 21.17
C LEU A 156 17.43 0.07 19.87
N PHE A 157 16.64 -0.95 19.53
CA PHE A 157 16.82 -1.67 18.27
C PHE A 157 16.49 -0.79 17.08
N THR A 158 15.35 -0.11 17.15
CA THR A 158 14.84 0.77 16.09
C THR A 158 15.82 1.91 15.78
N ARG A 159 16.38 2.58 16.81
CA ARG A 159 17.44 3.58 16.60
C ARG A 159 18.71 2.95 16.03
N GLY A 160 19.13 1.79 16.53
CA GLY A 160 20.32 1.10 16.04
C GLY A 160 20.19 0.67 14.57
N MET A 161 18.99 0.32 14.12
CA MET A 161 18.66 0.03 12.72
C MET A 161 18.66 1.29 11.85
N GLY A 162 18.73 2.48 12.46
CA GLY A 162 18.58 3.75 11.77
C GLY A 162 17.17 3.98 11.26
N MET A 163 16.15 3.34 11.88
CA MET A 163 14.75 3.34 11.46
C MET A 163 13.84 4.15 12.42
N SER A 164 14.43 4.98 13.28
CA SER A 164 13.67 5.84 14.19
C SER A 164 13.04 7.02 13.44
N CYS A 165 11.73 7.20 13.66
CA CYS A 165 10.95 8.31 13.15
C CYS A 165 10.14 8.95 14.28
N VAL A 166 9.93 10.25 14.22
CA VAL A 166 9.18 11.04 15.20
C VAL A 166 7.96 11.63 14.50
N TRP A 167 6.78 11.44 15.10
CA TRP A 167 5.54 12.12 14.73
C TRP A 167 5.07 12.98 15.91
N ASP A 168 5.56 14.21 16.00
CA ASP A 168 5.26 15.13 17.10
C ASP A 168 4.08 16.08 16.79
N SER A 169 4.05 16.62 15.59
CA SER A 169 3.17 17.71 15.16
C SER A 169 1.91 17.22 14.45
N GLU A 170 1.96 16.06 13.81
CA GLU A 170 0.85 15.52 13.00
C GLU A 170 -0.02 14.53 13.79
N ARG A 171 0.62 13.58 14.48
CA ARG A 171 -0.06 12.43 15.13
C ARG A 171 0.13 12.35 16.65
N GLY A 172 1.10 13.09 17.20
CA GLY A 172 1.43 13.05 18.63
C GLY A 172 1.92 11.67 19.13
N PHE A 173 2.46 10.83 18.24
CA PHE A 173 2.91 9.49 18.59
C PHE A 173 4.30 9.45 19.22
N GLY A 174 5.04 10.56 19.14
CA GLY A 174 6.42 10.63 19.58
C GLY A 174 7.33 9.80 18.68
N GLU A 175 8.38 9.23 19.26
CA GLU A 175 9.35 8.39 18.54
C GLU A 175 8.83 6.97 18.34
N ARG A 176 8.85 6.48 17.09
CA ARG A 176 8.33 5.20 16.63
C ARG A 176 9.28 4.55 15.63
N SER A 177 9.00 3.29 15.30
CA SER A 177 9.69 2.60 14.20
C SER A 177 9.07 2.99 12.87
N TRP A 178 9.93 3.34 11.92
CA TRP A 178 9.56 3.32 10.51
C TRP A 178 9.11 1.91 10.13
N ARG A 179 8.22 1.80 9.15
CA ARG A 179 7.72 0.52 8.67
C ARG A 179 8.77 -0.13 7.75
N TYR A 180 9.19 -1.33 8.11
CA TYR A 180 10.09 -2.13 7.30
C TYR A 180 9.91 -3.62 7.59
N SER A 181 10.41 -4.47 6.71
CA SER A 181 10.65 -5.88 6.99
C SER A 181 12.06 -6.26 6.60
N MET A 182 12.60 -7.29 7.22
CA MET A 182 13.94 -7.77 6.93
C MET A 182 14.06 -9.26 7.13
N VAL A 183 14.99 -9.86 6.38
CA VAL A 183 15.47 -11.21 6.63
C VAL A 183 16.83 -11.08 7.31
N VAL A 184 16.96 -11.67 8.48
CA VAL A 184 18.20 -11.70 9.25
C VAL A 184 18.72 -13.13 9.26
N ASN A 185 19.98 -13.33 8.86
CA ASN A 185 20.65 -14.62 8.85
C ASN A 185 21.94 -14.53 9.65
N ASP A 186 21.99 -15.22 10.79
CA ASP A 186 23.12 -15.22 11.73
C ASP A 186 23.62 -13.79 12.05
N MET A 187 22.74 -13.00 12.68
CA MET A 187 22.94 -11.58 13.00
C MET A 187 23.11 -10.64 11.80
N LYS A 188 23.23 -11.11 10.55
CA LYS A 188 23.39 -10.25 9.37
C LYS A 188 22.07 -9.97 8.69
N VAL A 189 21.86 -8.72 8.28
CA VAL A 189 20.73 -8.34 7.42
C VAL A 189 20.97 -8.91 6.03
N GLU A 190 20.28 -9.99 5.68
CA GLU A 190 20.32 -10.60 4.34
C GLU A 190 19.56 -9.74 3.34
N LYS A 191 18.40 -9.22 3.75
CA LYS A 191 17.55 -8.38 2.92
C LYS A 191 16.77 -7.39 3.77
N LEU A 192 16.63 -6.15 3.30
CA LEU A 192 15.87 -5.09 3.97
C LEU A 192 14.85 -4.49 3.00
N PHE A 193 13.60 -4.44 3.43
CA PHE A 193 12.48 -3.86 2.69
C PHE A 193 11.89 -2.72 3.52
N MET A 194 12.10 -1.49 3.10
CA MET A 194 11.64 -0.30 3.83
C MET A 194 10.64 0.48 3.00
N GLU A 195 9.66 1.10 3.64
CA GLU A 195 8.76 2.05 2.96
C GLU A 195 9.55 3.23 2.37
N PRO A 196 9.20 3.69 1.16
CA PRO A 196 9.87 4.81 0.51
C PRO A 196 9.66 6.11 1.30
N ASN A 197 10.54 7.09 1.06
CA ASN A 197 10.45 8.42 1.67
C ASN A 197 10.47 8.40 3.21
N ALA A 198 11.41 7.65 3.79
CA ALA A 198 11.62 7.60 5.23
C ALA A 198 12.04 8.97 5.79
N VAL A 199 11.08 9.70 6.35
CA VAL A 199 11.23 11.07 6.86
C VAL A 199 10.59 11.21 8.24
N GLN A 200 11.08 12.18 9.01
CA GLN A 200 10.39 12.65 10.21
C GLN A 200 9.08 13.35 9.83
N ASN A 201 8.02 13.22 10.61
CA ASN A 201 6.71 13.84 10.33
C ASN A 201 6.22 13.60 8.89
N SER A 202 6.07 12.34 8.49
CA SER A 202 5.83 11.94 7.10
C SER A 202 4.45 12.28 6.52
N GLY A 203 3.54 12.90 7.25
CA GLY A 203 2.16 13.10 6.83
C GLY A 203 1.40 11.78 6.80
N PRO A 204 0.79 11.36 5.67
CA PRO A 204 0.09 10.07 5.52
C PRO A 204 0.95 8.85 5.90
N ASP A 205 0.32 7.72 6.27
CA ASP A 205 1.02 6.47 6.63
C ASP A 205 1.35 5.71 5.33
N PRO A 206 2.63 5.63 4.91
CA PRO A 206 2.99 4.91 3.70
C PRO A 206 2.88 3.40 3.93
N PHE A 207 2.17 2.72 3.03
CA PHE A 207 2.04 1.26 3.00
C PHE A 207 2.14 0.73 1.57
N GLU A 208 3.37 0.56 1.07
CA GLU A 208 3.66 0.02 -0.26
C GLU A 208 4.76 -1.06 -0.24
N ALA A 209 5.78 -0.96 0.62
CA ALA A 209 6.99 -1.80 0.63
C ALA A 209 7.04 -2.87 1.74
N GLY A 210 6.36 -2.65 2.87
CA GLY A 210 6.34 -3.53 4.05
C GLY A 210 5.31 -4.65 3.97
N ALA A 211 4.34 -4.53 3.04
CA ALA A 211 3.38 -5.58 2.76
C ALA A 211 4.05 -6.78 2.06
N PRO A 212 3.67 -8.04 2.33
CA PRO A 212 4.19 -9.21 1.61
C PRO A 212 3.93 -9.16 0.08
N GLN A 213 3.11 -8.22 -0.39
CA GLN A 213 2.71 -8.05 -1.79
C GLN A 213 3.54 -7.00 -2.57
N ALA A 214 4.41 -6.21 -1.92
CA ALA A 214 5.15 -5.05 -2.46
C ALA A 214 5.98 -5.25 -3.75
N ARG A 215 6.12 -6.50 -4.21
CA ARG A 215 7.08 -6.90 -5.25
C ARG A 215 6.54 -6.91 -6.67
N LEU A 216 5.43 -6.26 -7.00
CA LEU A 216 4.96 -6.29 -8.39
C LEU A 216 5.89 -5.49 -9.34
N LYS A 217 6.23 -4.23 -9.04
CA LYS A 217 7.08 -3.39 -9.92
C LYS A 217 8.50 -3.95 -10.14
N GLU A 218 9.16 -4.41 -9.08
CA GLU A 218 10.50 -4.99 -9.18
C GLU A 218 10.49 -6.34 -9.92
N ARG A 219 9.44 -7.16 -9.75
CA ARG A 219 9.29 -8.42 -10.50
C ARG A 219 9.11 -8.16 -11.99
N TRP A 220 8.38 -7.12 -12.41
CA TRP A 220 8.25 -6.79 -13.84
C TRP A 220 9.59 -6.42 -14.48
N LEU A 221 10.42 -5.63 -13.80
CA LEU A 221 11.77 -5.28 -14.25
C LEU A 221 12.70 -6.50 -14.27
N LEU A 222 12.67 -7.34 -13.24
CA LEU A 222 13.44 -8.58 -13.15
C LEU A 222 13.04 -9.59 -14.23
N VAL A 223 11.74 -9.76 -14.49
CA VAL A 223 11.23 -10.63 -15.55
C VAL A 223 11.64 -10.09 -16.92
N GLY A 224 11.50 -8.78 -17.14
CA GLY A 224 11.99 -8.14 -18.36
C GLY A 224 13.48 -8.39 -18.59
N LEU A 225 14.31 -8.21 -17.57
CA LEU A 225 15.75 -8.47 -17.62
C LEU A 225 16.07 -9.95 -17.83
N LEU A 226 15.34 -10.88 -17.20
CA LEU A 226 15.51 -12.31 -17.37
C LEU A 226 15.12 -12.79 -18.76
N VAL A 227 14.07 -12.24 -19.36
CA VAL A 227 13.67 -12.53 -20.76
C VAL A 227 14.71 -12.01 -21.74
N ILE A 228 15.23 -10.79 -21.51
CA ILE A 228 16.31 -10.23 -22.33
C ILE A 228 17.59 -11.07 -22.18
N ALA A 229 17.98 -11.42 -20.95
CA ALA A 229 19.15 -12.24 -20.68
C ALA A 229 19.02 -13.66 -21.27
N ALA A 230 17.83 -14.26 -21.19
CA ALA A 230 17.55 -15.53 -21.87
C ALA A 230 17.66 -15.38 -23.38
N GLY A 231 17.08 -14.34 -23.98
CA GLY A 231 17.18 -14.06 -25.41
C GLY A 231 18.63 -13.85 -25.88
N ILE A 232 19.46 -13.16 -25.08
CA ILE A 232 20.90 -13.02 -25.33
C ILE A 232 21.60 -14.37 -25.17
N ALA A 233 21.34 -15.14 -24.12
CA ALA A 233 21.94 -16.46 -23.94
C ALA A 233 21.60 -17.43 -25.07
N PHE A 234 20.38 -17.38 -25.61
CA PHE A 234 19.99 -18.12 -26.81
C PHE A 234 20.75 -17.66 -28.05
N TYR A 235 20.87 -16.34 -28.27
CA TYR A 235 21.65 -15.78 -29.39
C TYR A 235 23.12 -16.22 -29.36
N TRP A 236 23.74 -16.20 -28.18
CA TRP A 236 25.16 -16.58 -28.02
C TRP A 236 25.38 -18.09 -28.06
N ALA A 237 24.38 -18.90 -27.71
CA ALA A 237 24.45 -20.36 -27.84
C ALA A 237 24.37 -20.84 -29.30
N GLU A 238 23.91 -19.99 -30.23
CA GLU A 238 23.80 -20.28 -31.67
C GLU A 238 25.04 -19.88 -32.48
N GLU A 239 26.01 -19.16 -31.89
CA GLU A 239 27.23 -18.65 -32.54
C GLU A 239 28.42 -19.64 -32.45
N ALA A 240 28.18 -20.94 -32.71
CA ALA A 240 29.23 -21.89 -33.08
C ALA A 240 29.27 -22.05 -34.61
N PRO A 241 30.45 -22.03 -35.25
CA PRO A 241 30.59 -21.57 -36.63
C PRO A 241 30.17 -22.65 -37.63
N GLU A 242 29.22 -22.34 -38.50
CA GLU A 242 29.45 -22.19 -39.94
C GLU A 242 28.16 -21.76 -40.66
N THR A 243 28.33 -20.91 -41.67
CA THR A 243 27.34 -20.36 -42.62
C THR A 243 26.55 -19.13 -42.18
N GLY A 244 26.80 -18.03 -42.91
CA GLY A 244 26.23 -16.73 -42.65
C GLY A 244 24.74 -16.64 -42.95
N CYS A 245 23.98 -16.18 -41.97
CA CYS A 245 22.64 -15.65 -42.20
C CYS A 245 22.35 -14.51 -41.21
N CYS A 246 22.92 -13.33 -41.46
CA CYS A 246 22.54 -12.13 -40.73
C CYS A 246 21.12 -11.69 -41.15
N SER A 247 20.09 -12.01 -40.36
CA SER A 247 18.92 -11.11 -40.09
C SER A 247 17.72 -11.73 -39.35
N GLU A 248 17.77 -12.95 -38.81
CA GLU A 248 16.63 -13.49 -38.06
C GLU A 248 16.85 -13.34 -36.55
N GLY A 249 15.98 -12.55 -35.91
CA GLY A 249 15.94 -12.37 -34.46
C GLY A 249 15.20 -13.51 -33.74
N PRO A 250 14.89 -13.37 -32.44
CA PRO A 250 14.56 -14.47 -31.50
C PRO A 250 13.27 -15.26 -31.76
N TRP A 251 12.62 -15.10 -32.91
CA TRP A 251 11.25 -15.55 -33.17
C TRP A 251 11.14 -16.82 -34.01
N THR A 252 12.25 -17.47 -34.38
CA THR A 252 12.25 -18.70 -35.18
C THR A 252 12.84 -19.90 -34.45
N SER A 253 12.38 -20.16 -33.23
CA SER A 253 12.67 -21.43 -32.52
C SER A 253 11.44 -22.35 -32.51
N VAL A 254 10.99 -22.82 -33.68
CA VAL A 254 9.99 -23.90 -33.78
C VAL A 254 10.37 -25.01 -34.76
N LYS A 255 11.46 -24.92 -35.53
CA LYS A 255 11.87 -26.04 -36.40
C LYS A 255 13.37 -26.29 -36.38
N THR A 256 13.68 -27.56 -36.04
CA THR A 256 14.91 -28.32 -36.25
C THR A 256 16.13 -28.05 -35.35
N GLY A 257 16.10 -28.68 -34.17
CA GLY A 257 17.09 -29.69 -33.73
C GLY A 257 18.56 -29.31 -33.57
N VAL A 258 18.97 -29.04 -32.33
CA VAL A 258 20.22 -29.54 -31.71
C VAL A 258 19.92 -29.81 -30.22
N SER A 259 20.37 -30.94 -29.69
CA SER A 259 19.97 -31.53 -28.39
C SER A 259 20.24 -30.68 -27.13
N GLN A 260 20.94 -29.55 -27.24
CA GLN A 260 21.18 -28.62 -26.11
C GLN A 260 20.14 -27.48 -26.02
N GLY A 261 19.57 -27.02 -27.14
CA GLY A 261 18.57 -25.93 -27.15
C GLY A 261 17.18 -26.33 -26.65
N ILE A 262 16.82 -27.61 -26.81
CA ILE A 262 15.50 -28.16 -26.42
C ILE A 262 15.30 -28.12 -24.89
N THR A 263 16.37 -28.34 -24.12
CA THR A 263 16.34 -28.33 -22.64
C THR A 263 16.15 -26.94 -22.04
N LEU A 264 16.59 -25.87 -22.75
CA LEU A 264 16.46 -24.49 -22.29
C LEU A 264 15.08 -23.91 -22.67
N SER A 265 14.56 -24.26 -23.85
CA SER A 265 13.22 -23.86 -24.33
C SER A 265 12.11 -24.43 -23.45
N THR A 266 12.14 -25.73 -23.14
CA THR A 266 11.13 -26.37 -22.26
C THR A 266 11.12 -25.79 -20.85
N ARG A 267 12.27 -25.36 -20.32
CA ARG A 267 12.36 -24.70 -19.00
C ARG A 267 11.77 -23.28 -19.00
N PHE A 268 11.92 -22.55 -20.11
CA PHE A 268 11.35 -21.21 -20.26
C PHE A 268 9.82 -21.23 -20.41
N GLU A 269 9.28 -22.23 -21.11
CA GLU A 269 7.83 -22.43 -21.24
C GLU A 269 7.18 -22.74 -19.89
N VAL A 270 7.78 -23.65 -19.09
CA VAL A 270 7.30 -23.95 -17.74
C VAL A 270 7.38 -22.71 -16.84
N PHE A 271 8.45 -21.92 -16.92
CA PHE A 271 8.58 -20.67 -16.18
C PHE A 271 7.47 -19.66 -16.55
N SER A 272 7.20 -19.49 -17.84
CA SER A 272 6.15 -18.59 -18.34
C SER A 272 4.75 -19.02 -17.87
N MET A 273 4.47 -20.33 -17.88
CA MET A 273 3.21 -20.88 -17.38
C MET A 273 3.04 -20.63 -15.88
N VAL A 274 4.07 -20.88 -15.08
CA VAL A 274 4.04 -20.66 -13.62
C VAL A 274 3.86 -19.18 -13.29
N MET A 275 4.48 -18.28 -14.04
CA MET A 275 4.34 -16.83 -13.84
C MET A 275 2.92 -16.35 -14.17
N LEU A 276 2.34 -16.81 -15.27
CA LEU A 276 0.96 -16.46 -15.64
C LEU A 276 -0.05 -17.02 -14.62
N ALA A 277 0.14 -18.26 -14.18
CA ALA A 277 -0.69 -18.88 -13.15
C ALA A 277 -0.59 -18.13 -11.80
N SER A 278 0.62 -17.73 -11.39
CA SER A 278 0.81 -16.97 -10.15
C SER A 278 0.21 -15.57 -10.22
N TYR A 279 0.30 -14.89 -11.36
CA TYR A 279 -0.30 -13.57 -11.55
C TYR A 279 -1.82 -13.62 -11.50
N THR A 280 -2.43 -14.56 -12.25
CA THR A 280 -3.89 -14.74 -12.27
C THR A 280 -4.45 -15.15 -10.92
N ALA A 281 -3.76 -16.04 -10.19
CA ALA A 281 -4.15 -16.39 -8.83
C ALA A 281 -4.11 -15.18 -7.88
N ASN A 282 -3.02 -14.39 -7.91
CA ASN A 282 -2.90 -13.23 -7.02
C ASN A 282 -3.90 -12.12 -7.35
N LEU A 283 -4.19 -11.90 -8.64
CA LEU A 283 -5.22 -10.96 -9.07
C LEU A 283 -6.61 -11.40 -8.58
N ALA A 284 -6.94 -12.69 -8.72
CA ALA A 284 -8.21 -13.23 -8.22
C ALA A 284 -8.33 -13.05 -6.70
N THR A 285 -7.27 -13.31 -5.94
CA THR A 285 -7.29 -13.10 -4.49
C THR A 285 -7.51 -11.63 -4.12
N MET A 286 -6.89 -10.68 -4.84
CA MET A 286 -7.11 -9.25 -4.56
C MET A 286 -8.55 -8.82 -4.83
N LEU A 287 -9.14 -9.25 -5.95
CA LEU A 287 -10.52 -8.89 -6.28
C LEU A 287 -11.53 -9.43 -5.26
N VAL A 288 -11.28 -10.63 -4.72
CA VAL A 288 -12.12 -11.22 -3.66
C VAL A 288 -11.97 -10.48 -2.32
N ILE A 289 -10.75 -10.07 -1.96
CA ILE A 289 -10.51 -9.33 -0.71
C ILE A 289 -11.15 -7.93 -0.76
N ASP A 290 -11.01 -7.23 -1.89
CA ASP A 290 -11.57 -5.88 -2.05
C ASP A 290 -13.10 -5.89 -1.97
N ALA A 291 -13.74 -6.94 -2.51
CA ALA A 291 -15.17 -7.15 -2.37
C ALA A 291 -15.60 -7.24 -0.89
N GLN A 292 -14.82 -7.89 -0.02
CA GLN A 292 -15.16 -8.00 1.41
C GLN A 292 -15.00 -6.69 2.20
N GLN A 293 -14.16 -5.76 1.73
CA GLN A 293 -13.93 -4.49 2.42
C GLN A 293 -15.11 -3.51 2.29
N SER A 294 -16.05 -3.78 1.38
CA SER A 294 -17.31 -3.07 1.23
C SER A 294 -18.43 -3.54 2.16
N ALA A 295 -18.13 -4.40 3.16
CA ALA A 295 -19.09 -4.76 4.19
C ALA A 295 -19.54 -3.48 4.93
N GLY A 296 -20.75 -3.02 4.62
CA GLY A 296 -21.31 -1.77 5.14
C GLY A 296 -21.39 -1.72 6.66
N ILE A 297 -21.53 -0.52 7.19
CA ILE A 297 -21.58 -0.25 8.64
C ILE A 297 -22.76 -1.03 9.24
N SER A 298 -22.46 -1.96 10.15
CA SER A 298 -23.45 -2.87 10.71
C SER A 298 -24.18 -2.28 11.91
N GLY A 299 -23.50 -1.41 12.66
CA GLY A 299 -24.07 -0.75 13.82
C GLY A 299 -23.14 0.26 14.46
N ILE A 300 -23.59 0.83 15.57
CA ILE A 300 -22.91 1.95 16.23
C ILE A 300 -21.50 1.63 16.76
N LYS A 301 -21.22 0.35 17.06
CA LYS A 301 -19.92 -0.11 17.55
C LYS A 301 -18.79 0.07 16.53
N ASP A 302 -19.14 0.10 15.24
CA ASP A 302 -18.17 0.32 14.17
C ASP A 302 -17.75 1.80 14.08
N CYS A 303 -18.53 2.70 14.70
CA CYS A 303 -18.35 4.15 14.70
C CYS A 303 -17.90 4.72 16.06
N ASP A 304 -17.92 3.92 17.12
CA ASP A 304 -17.50 4.34 18.46
C ASP A 304 -16.61 3.27 19.15
N PRO A 305 -15.29 3.47 19.21
CA PRO A 305 -14.54 4.65 18.75
C PRO A 305 -14.41 4.74 17.21
N PRO A 306 -14.06 5.91 16.64
CA PRO A 306 -13.93 6.10 15.20
C PRO A 306 -12.98 5.07 14.56
N SER A 307 -13.44 4.43 13.49
CA SER A 307 -12.70 3.40 12.76
C SER A 307 -12.40 3.85 11.33
N ASP A 308 -11.62 3.05 10.58
CA ASP A 308 -11.37 3.32 9.16
C ASP A 308 -12.65 3.28 8.31
N ILE A 309 -13.67 2.53 8.76
CA ILE A 309 -14.94 2.34 8.06
C ILE A 309 -15.93 3.46 8.43
N CYS A 310 -15.89 3.94 9.67
CA CYS A 310 -16.79 4.98 10.16
C CYS A 310 -16.03 6.02 10.99
N GLN A 311 -15.65 7.11 10.33
CA GLN A 311 -14.91 8.21 10.96
C GLN A 311 -15.84 9.27 11.53
N LYS A 312 -16.88 9.63 10.78
CA LYS A 312 -17.81 10.71 11.12
C LYS A 312 -19.25 10.21 11.05
N VAL A 313 -20.02 10.58 12.07
CA VAL A 313 -21.45 10.27 12.17
C VAL A 313 -22.28 11.55 12.09
N CYS A 314 -23.19 11.64 11.13
CA CYS A 314 -24.16 12.72 11.06
C CYS A 314 -25.25 12.57 12.14
N VAL A 315 -25.52 13.64 12.89
CA VAL A 315 -26.56 13.67 13.92
C VAL A 315 -27.35 14.97 13.85
N ILE A 316 -28.63 14.91 14.25
CA ILE A 316 -29.46 16.11 14.37
C ILE A 316 -29.15 16.80 15.70
N SER A 317 -29.14 18.13 15.72
CA SER A 317 -28.85 18.97 16.88
C SER A 317 -29.64 18.58 18.14
N GLN A 318 -30.88 18.11 17.99
CA GLN A 318 -31.74 17.63 19.09
C GLN A 318 -31.21 16.38 19.80
N GLN A 319 -30.49 15.51 19.06
CA GLN A 319 -29.97 14.24 19.57
C GLN A 319 -28.54 14.35 20.10
N LEU A 320 -27.84 15.46 19.81
CA LEU A 320 -26.43 15.66 20.13
C LEU A 320 -26.09 15.38 21.60
N ASN A 321 -26.93 15.85 22.52
CA ASN A 321 -26.69 15.67 23.96
C ASN A 321 -26.79 14.20 24.38
N LEU A 322 -27.72 13.43 23.78
CA LEU A 322 -27.89 12.00 24.05
C LEU A 322 -26.71 11.22 23.48
N VAL A 323 -26.34 11.51 22.22
CA VAL A 323 -25.22 10.87 21.54
C VAL A 323 -23.92 11.11 22.31
N ARG A 324 -23.60 12.34 22.69
CA ARG A 324 -22.39 12.65 23.47
C ARG A 324 -22.38 12.04 24.88
N ALA A 325 -23.55 11.81 25.48
CA ALA A 325 -23.64 11.19 26.80
C ALA A 325 -23.38 9.68 26.75
N GLN A 326 -23.81 9.00 25.68
CA GLN A 326 -23.65 7.55 25.52
C GLN A 326 -22.36 7.17 24.77
N HIS A 327 -21.93 8.03 23.85
CA HIS A 327 -20.82 7.81 22.91
C HIS A 327 -19.89 9.04 22.91
N PRO A 328 -19.10 9.26 23.97
CA PRO A 328 -18.28 10.46 24.13
C PRO A 328 -17.09 10.52 23.17
N THR A 329 -16.68 9.37 22.62
CA THR A 329 -15.52 9.22 21.72
C THR A 329 -15.87 9.31 20.24
N MET A 330 -17.16 9.36 19.90
CA MET A 330 -17.65 9.45 18.53
C MET A 330 -17.47 10.85 17.94
N ASP A 331 -16.92 10.95 16.73
CA ASP A 331 -16.86 12.21 15.98
C ASP A 331 -18.18 12.44 15.23
N VAL A 332 -18.78 13.62 15.43
CA VAL A 332 -20.14 13.91 14.98
C VAL A 332 -20.24 15.18 14.15
N VAL A 333 -20.94 15.10 13.03
CA VAL A 333 -21.31 16.24 12.18
C VAL A 333 -22.75 16.62 12.49
N ILE A 334 -22.99 17.90 12.79
CA ILE A 334 -24.26 18.35 13.36
C ILE A 334 -25.10 19.05 12.30
N PHE A 335 -26.32 18.56 12.11
CA PHE A 335 -27.32 19.15 11.22
C PHE A 335 -28.52 19.68 12.00
N GLN A 336 -29.24 20.65 11.42
CA GLN A 336 -30.41 21.25 12.08
C GLN A 336 -31.68 20.45 11.91
N ASN A 337 -31.83 19.72 10.79
CA ASN A 337 -33.00 18.92 10.46
C ASN A 337 -32.57 17.61 9.76
N SER A 338 -33.50 16.65 9.66
CA SER A 338 -33.23 15.35 9.04
C SER A 338 -33.01 15.42 7.53
N GLY A 339 -33.58 16.42 6.85
CA GLY A 339 -33.38 16.64 5.40
C GLY A 339 -31.94 17.04 5.04
N ASP A 340 -31.38 18.01 5.76
CA ASP A 340 -30.00 18.47 5.59
C ASP A 340 -29.02 17.36 5.98
N LEU A 341 -29.34 16.59 7.03
CA LEU A 341 -28.56 15.42 7.44
C LEU A 341 -28.52 14.37 6.33
N ALA A 342 -29.68 14.08 5.74
CA ALA A 342 -29.81 13.14 4.63
C ALA A 342 -28.98 13.59 3.42
N GLN A 343 -28.98 14.89 3.11
CA GLN A 343 -28.17 15.46 2.03
C GLN A 343 -26.68 15.39 2.36
N GLY A 344 -26.27 15.73 3.58
CA GLY A 344 -24.88 15.62 4.03
C GLY A 344 -24.34 14.19 3.99
N LEU A 345 -25.19 13.19 4.22
CA LEU A 345 -24.82 11.78 4.05
C LEU A 345 -24.57 11.43 2.56
N VAL A 346 -25.41 11.92 1.65
CA VAL A 346 -25.24 11.73 0.19
C VAL A 346 -24.01 12.46 -0.34
N ASP A 347 -23.74 13.65 0.19
CA ASP A 347 -22.59 14.48 -0.20
C ASP A 347 -21.25 13.96 0.39
N GLY A 348 -21.31 12.92 1.23
CA GLY A 348 -20.14 12.27 1.82
C GLY A 348 -19.52 13.05 2.99
N GLU A 349 -20.26 13.96 3.63
CA GLU A 349 -19.78 14.68 4.81
C GLU A 349 -19.62 13.75 6.03
N CYS A 350 -20.33 12.63 6.04
CA CYS A 350 -20.25 11.56 7.04
C CYS A 350 -20.43 10.18 6.38
N GLN A 351 -19.99 9.12 7.07
CA GLN A 351 -20.13 7.73 6.58
C GLN A 351 -21.38 7.04 7.12
N ALA A 352 -21.87 7.48 8.29
CA ALA A 352 -23.10 7.00 8.90
C ALA A 352 -23.92 8.15 9.45
N ALA A 353 -25.21 7.92 9.70
CA ALA A 353 -26.08 8.89 10.33
C ALA A 353 -27.00 8.25 11.37
N ILE A 354 -27.23 8.95 12.48
CA ILE A 354 -28.24 8.58 13.46
C ILE A 354 -29.51 9.34 13.09
N VAL A 355 -30.49 8.61 12.57
CA VAL A 355 -31.78 9.14 12.12
C VAL A 355 -32.92 8.43 12.83
N PRO A 356 -34.05 9.11 13.06
CA PRO A 356 -35.25 8.47 13.57
C PRO A 356 -35.70 7.31 12.67
N GLU A 357 -36.19 6.23 13.29
CA GLU A 357 -36.61 5.02 12.57
C GLU A 357 -37.66 5.30 11.48
N HIS A 358 -38.55 6.28 11.70
CA HIS A 358 -39.56 6.66 10.71
C HIS A 358 -38.98 7.34 9.46
N ASP A 359 -37.88 8.09 9.59
CA ASP A 359 -37.21 8.75 8.47
C ASP A 359 -36.44 7.70 7.63
N VAL A 360 -35.83 6.73 8.30
CA VAL A 360 -35.15 5.61 7.65
C VAL A 360 -36.15 4.72 6.92
N ASN A 361 -37.26 4.36 7.57
CA ASN A 361 -38.31 3.53 6.98
C ASN A 361 -39.05 4.21 5.81
N ALA A 362 -38.92 5.53 5.65
CA ALA A 362 -39.45 6.29 4.53
C ALA A 362 -38.51 6.29 3.30
N ARG A 363 -37.33 5.68 3.41
CA ARG A 363 -36.29 5.65 2.38
C ARG A 363 -35.79 4.22 2.14
N SER A 364 -35.43 3.90 0.91
CA SER A 364 -34.93 2.58 0.52
C SER A 364 -33.43 2.59 0.19
N ASP A 365 -32.81 3.76 0.15
CA ASP A 365 -31.41 3.96 -0.22
C ASP A 365 -30.45 3.89 0.98
N TYR A 366 -30.95 3.55 2.17
CA TYR A 366 -30.17 3.42 3.38
C TYR A 366 -30.09 1.98 3.86
N GLN A 367 -28.88 1.54 4.20
CA GLN A 367 -28.66 0.33 4.97
C GLN A 367 -28.95 0.63 6.45
N VAL A 368 -29.83 -0.15 7.06
CA VAL A 368 -30.30 0.07 8.43
C VAL A 368 -29.53 -0.84 9.39
N GLY A 369 -28.82 -0.23 10.34
CA GLY A 369 -28.12 -0.93 11.41
C GLY A 369 -28.95 -1.06 12.69
N ASP A 370 -28.27 -1.42 13.78
CA ASP A 370 -28.88 -1.58 15.10
C ASP A 370 -29.53 -0.29 15.64
N ALA A 371 -30.64 -0.45 16.38
CA ALA A 371 -31.29 0.66 17.08
C ALA A 371 -30.38 1.23 18.18
N VAL A 372 -30.11 2.54 18.12
CA VAL A 372 -29.19 3.22 19.05
C VAL A 372 -29.85 3.62 20.36
N PHE A 373 -30.98 4.32 20.30
CA PHE A 373 -31.78 4.70 21.47
C PHE A 373 -33.25 4.86 21.09
N THR A 374 -34.15 4.59 22.05
CA THR A 374 -35.60 4.78 21.89
C THR A 374 -36.03 6.08 22.55
N VAL A 375 -36.60 7.01 21.78
CA VAL A 375 -37.17 8.26 22.31
C VAL A 375 -38.68 8.14 22.38
N TYR A 376 -39.26 8.43 23.55
CA TYR A 376 -40.71 8.53 23.73
C TYR A 376 -41.13 10.00 23.73
N VAL A 377 -42.13 10.33 22.90
CA VAL A 377 -42.75 11.67 22.90
C VAL A 377 -43.92 11.67 23.88
N GLY A 378 -43.86 12.52 24.89
CA GLY A 378 -44.94 12.74 25.85
C GLY A 378 -45.67 14.06 25.59
N PHE A 379 -46.99 14.06 25.71
CA PHE A 379 -47.81 15.27 25.62
C PHE A 379 -48.30 15.69 27.00
N ALA A 380 -48.37 17.00 27.26
CA ALA A 380 -49.00 17.54 28.47
C ALA A 380 -50.53 17.39 28.34
N ALA A 381 -51.06 16.26 28.80
CA ALA A 381 -52.50 16.09 28.97
C ALA A 381 -52.94 16.73 30.30
N ARG A 382 -54.09 17.42 30.30
CA ARG A 382 -54.75 17.81 31.55
C ARG A 382 -54.99 16.56 32.40
N SER A 383 -54.76 16.65 33.71
CA SER A 383 -54.81 15.49 34.62
C SER A 383 -56.16 14.77 34.63
N ASP A 384 -57.24 15.45 34.28
CA ASP A 384 -58.59 14.90 34.13
C ASP A 384 -58.77 14.03 32.87
N LEU A 385 -57.95 14.24 31.85
CA LEU A 385 -58.05 13.56 30.55
C LEU A 385 -57.04 12.43 30.34
N ILE A 386 -56.00 12.33 31.18
CA ILE A 386 -54.94 11.31 31.03
C ILE A 386 -55.52 9.89 30.98
N ASN A 387 -56.47 9.57 31.88
CA ASN A 387 -57.07 8.24 31.93
C ASN A 387 -57.96 7.97 30.71
N ALA A 388 -58.74 8.95 30.27
CA ALA A 388 -59.60 8.83 29.10
C ALA A 388 -58.79 8.66 27.81
N LEU A 389 -57.72 9.47 27.65
CA LEU A 389 -56.82 9.38 26.51
C LEU A 389 -56.07 8.05 26.51
N SER A 390 -55.53 7.62 27.65
CA SER A 390 -54.82 6.33 27.75
C SER A 390 -55.73 5.16 27.42
N TYR A 391 -56.97 5.17 27.94
CA TYR A 391 -57.97 4.15 27.63
C TYR A 391 -58.31 4.13 26.14
N HIS A 392 -58.53 5.30 25.54
CA HIS A 392 -58.86 5.40 24.12
C HIS A 392 -57.70 4.96 23.22
N THR A 393 -56.47 5.36 23.53
CA THR A 393 -55.27 4.89 22.80
C THR A 393 -55.12 3.38 22.90
N LEU A 394 -55.28 2.79 24.09
CA LEU A 394 -55.24 1.33 24.26
C LEU A 394 -56.35 0.63 23.48
N GLN A 395 -57.55 1.22 23.43
CA GLN A 395 -58.65 0.71 22.63
C GLN A 395 -58.32 0.73 21.13
N LEU A 396 -57.77 1.83 20.61
CA LEU A 396 -57.34 1.94 19.21
C LEU A 396 -56.24 0.94 18.84
N VAL A 397 -55.30 0.70 19.76
CA VAL A 397 -54.25 -0.33 19.59
C VAL A 397 -54.87 -1.73 19.58
N TYR A 398 -55.78 -2.03 20.50
CA TYR A 398 -56.43 -3.34 20.60
C TYR A 398 -57.35 -3.64 19.41
N GLN A 399 -58.04 -2.63 18.89
CA GLN A 399 -58.91 -2.74 17.71
C GLN A 399 -58.11 -2.80 16.39
N GLY A 400 -56.78 -2.63 16.43
CA GLY A 400 -55.93 -2.61 15.25
C GLY A 400 -56.03 -1.35 14.40
N GLU A 401 -56.88 -0.38 14.77
CA GLU A 401 -57.06 0.89 14.04
C GLU A 401 -55.79 1.74 14.03
N PHE A 402 -55.00 1.66 15.12
CA PHE A 402 -53.70 2.33 15.18
C PHE A 402 -52.72 1.77 14.15
N LEU A 403 -52.65 0.43 14.02
CA LEU A 403 -51.77 -0.24 13.06
C LEU A 403 -52.22 0.02 11.62
N ALA A 404 -53.53 -0.04 11.36
CA ALA A 404 -54.10 0.26 10.05
C ALA A 404 -53.79 1.71 9.61
N SER A 405 -53.91 2.66 10.54
CA SER A 405 -53.52 4.06 10.28
C SER A 405 -52.02 4.19 10.05
N TYR A 406 -51.19 3.53 10.87
CA TYR A 406 -49.74 3.53 10.73
C TYR A 406 -49.29 3.00 9.36
N GLU A 407 -49.82 1.86 8.91
CA GLU A 407 -49.53 1.29 7.59
C GLU A 407 -50.01 2.22 6.46
N GLN A 408 -51.21 2.80 6.58
CA GLN A 408 -51.75 3.72 5.58
C GLN A 408 -50.86 4.96 5.38
N PHE A 409 -50.25 5.49 6.44
CA PHE A 409 -49.33 6.63 6.34
C PHE A 409 -47.92 6.20 5.89
N ARG A 410 -47.47 4.98 6.20
CA ARG A 410 -46.15 4.44 5.81
C ARG A 410 -46.02 4.16 4.31
N TYR A 411 -47.03 3.53 3.69
CA TYR A 411 -46.90 2.99 2.32
C TYR A 411 -47.15 3.99 1.19
N LYS A 412 -47.59 5.22 1.47
CA LYS A 412 -47.96 6.18 0.41
C LYS A 412 -46.79 6.94 -0.25
N MET A 413 -45.56 6.86 0.29
CA MET A 413 -44.40 7.59 -0.24
C MET A 413 -43.38 6.73 -1.01
N LEU A 414 -43.42 5.39 -0.92
CA LEU A 414 -42.35 4.53 -1.46
C LEU A 414 -42.66 3.82 -2.79
N ASP A 415 -43.89 3.91 -3.30
CA ASP A 415 -44.35 3.08 -4.44
C ASP A 415 -43.76 3.46 -5.82
N THR A 416 -42.90 4.48 -5.91
CA THR A 416 -42.25 4.88 -7.16
C THR A 416 -40.82 4.38 -7.33
N CYS A 417 -40.21 3.73 -6.33
CA CYS A 417 -38.78 3.38 -6.39
C CYS A 417 -38.43 1.93 -6.05
N LEU A 418 -39.39 1.09 -5.67
CA LEU A 418 -39.16 -0.34 -5.43
C LEU A 418 -39.28 -1.13 -6.75
N GLU A 419 -38.39 -0.85 -7.71
CA GLU A 419 -38.06 -1.82 -8.74
C GLU A 419 -36.90 -2.69 -8.24
N ASP A 420 -37.22 -3.97 -7.96
CA ASP A 420 -36.36 -5.15 -8.04
C ASP A 420 -34.91 -5.08 -7.51
N SER A 421 -34.69 -4.76 -6.23
CA SER A 421 -33.43 -5.06 -5.52
C SER A 421 -33.55 -6.27 -4.59
N ALA A 422 -34.39 -7.25 -4.94
CA ALA A 422 -34.41 -8.57 -4.32
C ALA A 422 -33.32 -9.49 -4.91
N SER A 423 -32.05 -9.09 -4.74
CA SER A 423 -30.88 -9.98 -4.90
C SER A 423 -29.64 -9.32 -4.30
N SER A 424 -29.61 -9.14 -2.97
CA SER A 424 -28.42 -8.69 -2.25
C SER A 424 -27.66 -9.87 -1.62
N GLU A 425 -27.40 -10.90 -2.41
CA GLU A 425 -26.34 -11.87 -2.15
C GLU A 425 -25.39 -11.80 -3.35
N ASP A 426 -24.19 -11.26 -3.11
CA ASP A 426 -23.03 -11.26 -4.00
C ASP A 426 -23.14 -10.45 -5.31
N GLU A 427 -23.11 -9.10 -5.22
CA GLU A 427 -22.63 -8.30 -6.36
C GLU A 427 -21.12 -8.53 -6.52
N GLU A 428 -20.74 -9.45 -7.42
CA GLU A 428 -19.37 -9.56 -7.89
C GLU A 428 -18.90 -8.21 -8.45
N VAL A 429 -17.78 -7.68 -7.94
CA VAL A 429 -17.16 -6.44 -8.41
C VAL A 429 -16.90 -6.53 -9.92
N GLN A 430 -17.75 -5.88 -10.72
CA GLN A 430 -17.60 -5.87 -12.17
C GLN A 430 -16.53 -4.86 -12.59
N LEU A 431 -15.43 -5.34 -13.16
CA LEU A 431 -14.39 -4.50 -13.75
C LEU A 431 -14.97 -3.64 -14.88
N THR A 432 -14.80 -2.32 -14.77
CA THR A 432 -15.34 -1.37 -15.73
C THR A 432 -14.38 -1.17 -16.91
N ALA A 433 -14.88 -0.57 -18.00
CA ALA A 433 -14.06 -0.23 -19.16
C ALA A 433 -12.88 0.71 -18.83
N VAL A 434 -13.01 1.51 -17.77
CA VAL A 434 -11.95 2.42 -17.30
C VAL A 434 -10.80 1.64 -16.69
N ASP A 435 -11.10 0.58 -15.93
CA ASP A 435 -10.10 -0.23 -15.23
C ASP A 435 -9.17 -0.98 -16.22
N MET A 436 -9.69 -1.33 -17.41
CA MET A 436 -8.94 -2.02 -18.46
C MET A 436 -8.29 -1.08 -19.49
N ALA A 437 -8.48 0.24 -19.36
CA ALA A 437 -7.96 1.21 -20.33
C ALA A 437 -6.42 1.17 -20.45
N GLY A 438 -5.72 0.87 -19.35
CA GLY A 438 -4.26 0.76 -19.33
C GLY A 438 -3.70 -0.27 -20.31
N VAL A 439 -4.34 -1.45 -20.42
CA VAL A 439 -3.94 -2.51 -21.36
C VAL A 439 -4.12 -2.03 -22.81
N CYS A 440 -5.22 -1.34 -23.09
CA CYS A 440 -5.51 -0.80 -24.41
C CYS A 440 -4.49 0.27 -24.83
N ILE A 441 -4.07 1.13 -23.90
CA ILE A 441 -3.04 2.15 -24.13
C ILE A 441 -1.71 1.50 -24.50
N VAL A 442 -1.28 0.48 -23.75
CA VAL A 442 -0.03 -0.25 -24.04
C VAL A 442 -0.08 -0.89 -25.43
N PHE A 443 -1.19 -1.53 -25.78
CA PHE A 443 -1.36 -2.17 -27.09
C PHE A 443 -1.31 -1.14 -28.24
N SER A 444 -1.95 0.02 -28.05
CA SER A 444 -1.92 1.11 -29.02
C SER A 444 -0.51 1.70 -29.22
N ALA A 445 0.28 1.80 -28.14
CA ALA A 445 1.67 2.25 -28.21
C ALA A 445 2.54 1.26 -28.99
N PHE A 446 2.36 -0.05 -28.80
CA PHE A 446 3.06 -1.08 -29.57
C PHE A 446 2.72 -1.03 -31.06
N LEU A 447 1.45 -0.85 -31.41
CA LEU A 447 1.03 -0.67 -32.80
C LEU A 447 1.69 0.57 -33.44
N PHE A 448 1.72 1.68 -32.70
CA PHE A 448 2.35 2.92 -33.16
C PHE A 448 3.86 2.77 -33.36
N LEU A 449 4.56 2.14 -32.41
CA LEU A 449 6.00 1.82 -32.54
C LEU A 449 6.27 0.88 -33.72
N GLY A 450 5.39 -0.10 -33.97
CA GLY A 450 5.47 -0.98 -35.13
C GLY A 450 5.34 -0.24 -36.46
N VAL A 451 4.46 0.77 -36.52
CA VAL A 451 4.31 1.65 -37.70
C VAL A 451 5.58 2.48 -37.91
N ILE A 452 6.11 3.10 -36.85
CA ILE A 452 7.37 3.87 -36.90
C ILE A 452 8.52 3.00 -37.39
N ALA A 453 8.68 1.79 -36.84
CA ALA A 453 9.73 0.87 -37.24
C ALA A 453 9.65 0.49 -38.73
N ARG A 454 8.44 0.30 -39.27
CA ARG A 454 8.23 0.06 -40.71
C ARG A 454 8.61 1.27 -41.57
N PHE A 455 8.29 2.48 -41.13
CA PHE A 455 8.70 3.70 -41.83
C PHE A 455 10.22 3.90 -41.82
N LEU A 456 10.87 3.69 -40.68
CA LEU A 456 12.33 3.74 -40.55
C LEU A 456 13.02 2.68 -41.41
N LYS A 457 12.49 1.45 -41.47
CA LYS A 457 13.01 0.38 -42.32
C LYS A 457 12.88 0.70 -43.81
N LYS A 458 11.75 1.28 -44.24
CA LYS A 458 11.54 1.77 -45.62
C LYS A 458 12.46 2.93 -45.96
N ALA A 459 12.64 3.89 -45.05
CA ALA A 459 13.55 5.03 -45.23
C ALA A 459 15.01 4.55 -45.37
N HIS A 460 15.45 3.64 -44.50
CA HIS A 460 16.78 3.05 -44.55
C HIS A 460 17.03 2.26 -45.84
N GLN A 461 16.05 1.44 -46.29
CA GLN A 461 16.14 0.75 -47.58
C GLN A 461 16.20 1.71 -48.77
N LYS A 462 15.47 2.84 -48.73
CA LYS A 462 15.50 3.86 -49.79
C LYS A 462 16.86 4.55 -49.87
N VAL A 463 17.46 4.91 -48.73
CA VAL A 463 18.81 5.48 -48.65
C VAL A 463 19.84 4.49 -49.18
N ARG A 464 19.78 3.22 -48.74
CA ARG A 464 20.71 2.16 -49.15
C ARG A 464 20.62 1.83 -50.65
N ARG A 465 19.41 1.87 -51.23
CA ARG A 465 19.23 1.74 -52.69
C ARG A 465 19.82 2.95 -53.42
N SER A 466 19.63 4.17 -52.92
CA SER A 466 20.19 5.36 -53.56
C SER A 466 21.72 5.42 -53.51
N SER A 467 22.33 4.94 -52.42
CA SER A 467 23.79 4.87 -52.31
C SER A 467 24.38 3.76 -53.18
N LEU A 468 23.72 2.60 -53.28
CA LEU A 468 24.11 1.52 -54.19
C LEU A 468 24.01 1.91 -55.68
N VAL A 469 22.98 2.68 -56.06
CA VAL A 469 22.84 3.20 -57.42
C VAL A 469 23.95 4.21 -57.73
N LYS A 470 24.25 5.14 -56.81
CA LYS A 470 25.37 6.09 -56.97
C LYS A 470 26.73 5.39 -57.04
N ALA A 471 26.93 4.31 -56.28
CA ALA A 471 28.16 3.52 -56.33
C ALA A 471 28.33 2.80 -57.68
N ARG A 472 27.24 2.22 -58.23
CA ARG A 472 27.25 1.60 -59.57
C ARG A 472 27.46 2.60 -60.70
N GLU A 473 26.89 3.81 -60.60
CA GLU A 473 27.13 4.88 -61.58
C GLU A 473 28.59 5.36 -61.55
N ALA A 474 29.21 5.41 -60.37
CA ALA A 474 30.62 5.75 -60.22
C ALA A 474 31.56 4.66 -60.79
N GLU A 475 31.22 3.37 -60.67
CA GLU A 475 31.96 2.27 -61.30
C GLU A 475 31.83 2.25 -62.83
N LEU A 476 30.64 2.54 -63.38
CA LEU A 476 30.42 2.60 -64.84
C LEU A 476 31.14 3.79 -65.51
N GLN A 477 31.45 4.85 -64.79
CA GLN A 477 32.26 5.98 -65.29
C GLN A 477 33.78 5.74 -65.20
N ALA A 478 34.22 4.66 -64.55
CA ALA A 478 35.64 4.37 -64.30
C ALA A 478 36.48 3.87 -65.52
N PRO A 479 35.96 3.39 -66.67
CA PRO A 479 36.83 2.98 -67.78
C PRO A 479 37.08 4.02 -68.87
N GLN A 480 36.50 5.23 -68.85
CA GLN A 480 36.75 6.21 -69.94
C GLN A 480 37.94 7.14 -69.75
N LYS A 481 38.56 7.18 -68.56
CA LYS A 481 39.72 8.06 -68.29
C LYS A 481 41.08 7.41 -68.51
N LYS A 482 41.16 6.10 -68.80
CA LYS A 482 42.44 5.37 -68.97
C LYS A 482 42.82 5.01 -70.41
N LEU A 483 42.01 5.38 -71.41
CA LEU A 483 42.26 5.09 -72.83
C LEU A 483 42.70 6.30 -73.68
N ARG A 484 42.91 7.48 -73.09
CA ARG A 484 43.43 8.68 -73.80
C ARG A 484 44.89 9.03 -73.52
N GLN A 485 45.61 8.18 -72.79
CA GLN A 485 46.98 8.50 -72.34
C GLN A 485 48.05 7.50 -72.79
N ILE A 486 47.71 6.58 -73.71
CA ILE A 486 48.67 5.58 -74.24
C ILE A 486 49.05 5.83 -75.72
N ASP A 487 48.47 6.81 -76.41
CA ASP A 487 48.66 6.93 -77.87
C ASP A 487 49.24 8.27 -78.36
N LEU A 488 50.05 8.95 -77.53
CA LEU A 488 50.79 10.15 -77.97
C LEU A 488 52.31 10.06 -77.84
N GLU A 489 52.86 9.07 -77.13
CA GLU A 489 54.31 8.83 -77.08
C GLU A 489 54.79 7.75 -78.07
N GLY A 490 53.89 6.95 -78.66
CA GLY A 490 54.20 6.01 -79.75
C GLY A 490 54.19 6.65 -81.14
N LEU A 491 53.51 7.78 -81.33
CA LEU A 491 53.31 8.42 -82.64
C LEU A 491 54.40 9.44 -83.02
N LEU A 492 55.26 9.84 -82.07
CA LEU A 492 56.37 10.79 -82.27
C LEU A 492 57.71 10.12 -82.64
N LEU A 493 57.78 8.78 -82.60
CA LEU A 493 58.93 7.99 -83.05
C LEU A 493 58.83 7.49 -84.50
N LEU A 494 57.70 7.74 -85.19
CA LEU A 494 57.47 7.32 -86.58
C LEU A 494 57.56 8.45 -87.61
N VAL A 495 57.80 9.70 -87.19
CA VAL A 495 57.91 10.87 -88.09
C VAL A 495 59.37 11.34 -88.30
N SER A 496 60.36 10.68 -87.70
CA SER A 496 61.80 10.94 -87.95
C SER A 496 62.48 9.90 -88.85
N ALA A 497 61.70 9.09 -89.58
CA ALA A 497 62.22 8.05 -90.48
C ALA A 497 61.78 8.17 -91.95
N PHE A 498 61.10 9.26 -92.36
CA PHE A 498 60.86 9.57 -93.78
C PHE A 498 60.88 11.09 -93.99
N SER A 499 61.95 11.55 -94.68
CA SER A 499 62.29 12.91 -95.13
C SER A 499 62.85 13.91 -94.12
#